data_AF-A0AAW6EDP8-F1
#
_entry.id   AF-A0AAW6EDP8-F1
#
_cell.length_a   1.000
_cell.length_b   1.000
_cell.length_c   1.000
_cell.angle_alpha   90.00
_cell.angle_beta   90.00
_cell.angle_gamma   90.00
#
_symmetry.space_group_name_H-M   'P 1'
#
loop_
_entity.id
_entity.type
_entity.pdbx_description
1 polymer ?
#
loop_
_entity_poly.entity_id
_entity_poly.type
_entity_poly.pdbx_seq_one_letter_code
_entity_poly.pdbx_strand_id
1 'polypeptide(L)'
;MNNAISNNPNYDMPDDSFFNFYFLIHKNRIFTTKIALKVGEITTALLNMKAEDMKKIYDLTVSFARFADNNMAMKNEQTMTEFVDRIIEIEQIAVTLPPYCYVNIDLKKEKQRAEIMKSKAFYGKLYDMTSEEFAEYERYKKLFSGYGIGLYIIACCIAEMSDEYFTRLKKRDESNYAIAWGAFNEYSTLSSELMASVPYYEKARVRETMDVNIGVSGMIDPDDKDKTWVVDTCEFHNAQSVIQYDFFRGMQYGRAPFRCHHCGRFFLATDSYKTFYCNEKSPENPNRTCRQIGAKNKHKEKAENNPIIQTYHKARNKYYQQKFRGSISDADYDKILHYLETMRDKAIRGKSDENGNLITYKTLEQLFEKHTLYKTLNIGGEQ
;
A
#
# COMPACT_ATOMS: atom_id res chain seq x y z
N MET A 1 22.29 -8.68 -2.40
CA MET A 1 23.45 -7.77 -2.44
C MET A 1 23.38 -6.94 -1.17
N ASN A 2 24.47 -6.88 -0.41
CA ASN A 2 24.54 -6.14 0.85
C ASN A 2 24.42 -4.64 0.56
N ASN A 3 23.21 -4.09 0.69
CA ASN A 3 22.93 -2.66 0.56
C ASN A 3 23.11 -1.90 1.89
N ALA A 4 23.78 -2.49 2.88
CA ALA A 4 24.04 -1.83 4.14
C ALA A 4 24.99 -0.65 3.89
N ILE A 5 24.51 0.57 4.12
CA ILE A 5 25.35 1.77 4.13
C ILE A 5 26.13 1.69 5.45
N SER A 6 27.28 1.02 5.44
CA SER A 6 28.17 0.97 6.60
C SER A 6 28.57 2.40 6.98
N ASN A 7 28.16 2.87 8.17
CA ASN A 7 28.63 4.06 8.88
C ASN A 7 29.45 5.02 8.01
N ASN A 8 28.81 5.67 7.03
CA ASN A 8 29.51 6.56 6.12
C ASN A 8 29.38 7.98 6.68
N PRO A 9 30.45 8.60 7.21
CA PRO A 9 30.42 9.91 7.86
C PRO A 9 30.15 11.09 6.90
N ASN A 10 29.68 10.82 5.67
CA ASN A 10 29.45 11.81 4.62
C ASN A 10 27.97 12.25 4.48
N TYR A 11 27.09 11.80 5.38
CA TYR A 11 25.67 12.20 5.38
C TYR A 11 25.34 12.78 6.76
N ASP A 12 25.34 14.11 6.88
CA ASP A 12 24.78 14.78 8.06
C ASP A 12 23.25 14.81 7.91
N MET A 13 22.65 13.62 8.02
CA MET A 13 21.19 13.47 8.07
C MET A 13 20.76 13.54 9.53
N PRO A 14 19.70 14.30 9.86
CA PRO A 14 19.21 14.35 11.23
C PRO A 14 18.79 12.96 11.75
N ASP A 15 18.79 12.81 13.07
CA ASP A 15 18.31 11.58 13.73
C ASP A 15 16.84 11.30 13.35
N ASP A 16 16.57 10.08 12.87
CA ASP A 16 15.19 9.61 12.66
C ASP A 16 14.49 9.32 14.00
N SER A 17 13.16 9.41 14.00
CA SER A 17 12.31 9.05 15.15
C SER A 17 11.01 8.42 14.67
N PHE A 18 10.12 8.00 15.58
CA PHE A 18 8.77 7.58 15.17
C PHE A 18 7.96 8.70 14.51
N PHE A 19 8.38 9.95 14.71
CA PHE A 19 7.68 11.11 14.21
C PHE A 19 8.32 11.75 12.99
N ASN A 20 9.59 11.47 12.69
CA ASN A 20 10.34 12.12 11.62
C ASN A 20 11.19 11.11 10.86
N PHE A 21 11.14 11.18 9.53
CA PHE A 21 11.99 10.41 8.63
C PHE A 21 12.75 11.38 7.73
N TYR A 22 14.04 11.15 7.56
CA TYR A 22 14.89 11.94 6.66
C TYR A 22 15.38 11.05 5.54
N PHE A 23 15.07 11.38 4.29
CA PHE A 23 15.56 10.67 3.11
C PHE A 23 16.25 11.62 2.14
N LEU A 24 17.29 11.12 1.45
CA LEU A 24 17.86 11.79 0.28
C LEU A 24 17.35 11.09 -0.98
N ILE A 25 16.89 11.85 -1.97
CA ILE A 25 16.34 11.30 -3.22
C ILE A 25 17.21 11.76 -4.40
N HIS A 26 17.69 10.79 -5.17
CA HIS A 26 18.36 11.05 -6.44
C HIS A 26 17.85 10.09 -7.50
N LYS A 27 17.24 10.65 -8.55
CA LYS A 27 16.60 9.89 -9.61
C LYS A 27 15.59 8.88 -9.04
N ASN A 28 15.85 7.59 -9.23
CA ASN A 28 15.00 6.49 -8.83
C ASN A 28 15.49 5.75 -7.58
N ARG A 29 16.37 6.40 -6.79
CA ARG A 29 16.95 5.89 -5.54
C ARG A 29 16.50 6.74 -4.36
N ILE A 30 16.21 6.06 -3.26
CA ILE A 30 15.95 6.60 -1.93
C ILE A 30 17.12 6.19 -1.05
N PHE A 31 17.80 7.14 -0.44
CA PHE A 31 18.84 6.89 0.54
C PHE A 31 18.26 7.18 1.93
N THR A 32 18.18 6.14 2.75
CA THR A 32 17.81 6.23 4.15
C THR A 32 19.07 6.23 5.03
N THR A 33 18.91 6.42 6.34
CA THR A 33 20.03 6.32 7.29
C THR A 33 20.64 4.91 7.42
N LYS A 34 19.99 3.86 6.91
CA LYS A 34 20.51 2.47 6.91
C LYS A 34 20.90 1.93 5.54
N ILE A 35 20.14 2.28 4.51
CA ILE A 35 20.16 1.54 3.24
C ILE A 35 19.79 2.44 2.05
N ALA A 36 20.36 2.12 0.88
CA ALA A 36 19.88 2.64 -0.39
C ALA A 36 18.84 1.68 -0.99
N LEU A 37 17.68 2.23 -1.34
CA LEU A 37 16.55 1.52 -1.94
C LEU A 37 16.20 2.15 -3.30
N LYS A 38 15.46 1.41 -4.12
CA LYS A 38 14.78 1.94 -5.30
C LYS A 38 13.42 2.45 -4.90
N VAL A 39 12.96 3.52 -5.56
CA VAL A 39 11.57 3.99 -5.43
C VAL A 39 10.59 2.84 -5.72
N GLY A 40 9.64 2.64 -4.82
CA GLY A 40 8.65 1.57 -4.78
C GLY A 40 9.06 0.34 -3.95
N GLU A 41 10.31 0.22 -3.48
CA GLU A 41 10.74 -0.93 -2.67
C GLU A 41 10.18 -0.91 -1.24
N ILE A 42 10.02 0.26 -0.62
CA ILE A 42 9.46 0.38 0.73
C ILE A 42 7.99 -0.05 0.72
N THR A 43 7.22 0.44 -0.26
CA THR A 43 5.82 0.04 -0.48
C THR A 43 5.73 -1.45 -0.81
N THR A 44 6.62 -1.97 -1.65
CA THR A 44 6.64 -3.42 -1.97
C THR A 44 6.92 -4.26 -0.74
N ALA A 45 7.77 -3.78 0.18
CA ALA A 45 8.02 -4.46 1.45
C ALA A 45 6.79 -4.44 2.37
N LEU A 46 6.08 -3.30 2.47
CA LEU A 46 4.81 -3.19 3.20
C LEU A 46 3.80 -4.24 2.72
N LEU A 47 3.62 -4.37 1.41
CA LEU A 47 2.68 -5.34 0.81
C LEU A 47 3.08 -6.81 1.03
N ASN A 48 4.35 -7.07 1.39
CA ASN A 48 4.88 -8.39 1.70
C ASN A 48 5.00 -8.66 3.20
N MET A 49 4.54 -7.74 4.07
CA MET A 49 4.44 -8.02 5.50
C MET A 49 3.64 -9.31 5.74
N LYS A 50 4.03 -10.08 6.75
CA LYS A 50 3.22 -11.23 7.16
C LYS A 50 1.85 -10.73 7.59
N ALA A 51 0.80 -11.46 7.23
CA ALA A 51 -0.56 -11.13 7.63
C ALA A 51 -0.71 -11.01 9.16
N GLU A 52 0.03 -11.84 9.90
CA GLU A 52 0.11 -11.81 11.37
C GLU A 52 0.69 -10.50 11.90
N ASP A 53 1.79 -10.00 11.31
CA ASP A 53 2.43 -8.76 11.73
C ASP A 53 1.56 -7.54 11.42
N MET A 54 0.95 -7.50 10.22
CA MET A 54 -0.01 -6.46 9.83
C MET A 54 -1.23 -6.46 10.74
N LYS A 55 -1.79 -7.64 11.04
CA LYS A 55 -2.93 -7.77 11.95
C LYS A 55 -2.55 -7.32 13.36
N LYS A 56 -1.38 -7.72 13.86
CA LYS A 56 -0.92 -7.34 15.20
C LYS A 56 -0.79 -5.83 15.34
N ILE A 57 -0.13 -5.15 14.39
CA ILE A 57 0.05 -3.70 14.47
C ILE A 57 -1.28 -2.95 14.31
N TYR A 58 -2.18 -3.46 13.47
CA TYR A 58 -3.54 -2.93 13.31
C TYR A 58 -4.33 -3.03 14.62
N ASP A 59 -4.39 -4.21 15.23
CA ASP A 59 -5.16 -4.46 16.46
C ASP A 59 -4.64 -3.63 17.64
N LEU A 60 -3.32 -3.50 17.78
CA LEU A 60 -2.70 -2.65 18.81
C LEU A 60 -3.04 -1.18 18.61
N THR A 61 -2.97 -0.68 17.37
CA THR A 61 -3.34 0.70 17.02
C THR A 61 -4.82 0.97 17.34
N VAL A 62 -5.72 0.05 16.98
CA VAL A 62 -7.17 0.16 17.29
C VAL A 62 -7.42 0.14 18.80
N SER A 63 -6.72 -0.73 19.53
CA SER A 63 -6.81 -0.81 20.99
C SER A 63 -6.35 0.50 21.64
N PHE A 64 -5.22 1.04 21.18
CA PHE A 64 -4.69 2.32 21.65
C PHE A 64 -5.64 3.49 21.35
N ALA A 65 -6.15 3.60 20.12
CA ALA A 65 -7.09 4.65 19.73
C ALA A 65 -8.34 4.65 20.63
N ARG A 66 -8.90 3.45 20.88
CA ARG A 66 -10.04 3.28 21.80
C ARG A 66 -9.71 3.69 23.22
N PHE A 67 -8.55 3.28 23.71
CA PHE A 67 -8.08 3.66 25.05
C PHE A 67 -7.94 5.19 25.18
N ALA A 68 -7.28 5.84 24.23
CA ALA A 68 -7.04 7.27 24.25
C ALA A 68 -8.35 8.07 24.20
N ASP A 69 -9.32 7.65 23.38
CA ASP A 69 -10.62 8.32 23.27
C ASP A 69 -11.51 8.12 24.51
N ASN A 70 -11.39 6.98 25.19
CA ASN A 70 -12.09 6.77 26.46
C ASN A 70 -11.44 7.52 27.64
N ASN A 71 -10.20 7.99 27.49
CA ASN A 71 -9.41 8.61 28.54
C ASN A 71 -8.93 10.02 28.16
N MET A 72 -9.75 10.81 27.46
CA MET A 72 -9.33 12.11 26.88
C MET A 72 -8.62 13.07 27.86
N ALA A 73 -9.00 13.04 29.14
CA ALA A 73 -8.47 13.94 30.16
C ALA A 73 -7.26 13.39 30.94
N MET A 74 -6.84 12.14 30.69
CA MET A 74 -5.64 11.51 31.26
C MET A 74 -5.40 11.85 32.74
N LYS A 75 -6.42 11.60 33.57
CA LYS A 75 -6.60 12.28 34.87
C LYS A 75 -5.62 11.85 35.96
N ASN A 76 -4.90 10.74 35.76
CA ASN A 76 -4.02 10.18 36.78
C ASN A 76 -2.84 9.41 36.18
N GLU A 77 -1.85 9.15 37.04
CA GLU A 77 -0.63 8.42 36.72
C GLU A 77 -0.89 7.02 36.14
N GLN A 78 -1.92 6.32 36.63
CA GLN A 78 -2.27 4.99 36.12
C GLN A 78 -2.70 5.05 34.65
N THR A 79 -3.61 5.96 34.29
CA THR A 79 -4.06 6.15 32.90
C THR A 79 -2.92 6.57 31.98
N MET A 80 -2.02 7.43 32.45
CA MET A 80 -0.86 7.84 31.66
C MET A 80 0.20 6.75 31.53
N THR A 81 0.37 5.92 32.56
CA THR A 81 1.26 4.75 32.49
C THR A 81 0.75 3.78 31.42
N GLU A 82 -0.55 3.47 31.42
CA GLU A 82 -1.14 2.60 30.40
C GLU A 82 -1.06 3.22 28.99
N PHE A 83 -1.24 4.55 28.86
CA PHE A 83 -1.04 5.26 27.59
C PHE A 83 0.38 5.05 27.04
N VAL A 84 1.39 5.26 27.87
CA VAL A 84 2.81 5.14 27.50
C VAL A 84 3.21 3.68 27.24
N ASP A 85 2.74 2.73 28.05
CA ASP A 85 3.07 1.31 27.88
C ASP A 85 2.54 0.78 26.54
N ARG A 86 1.34 1.21 26.13
CA ARG A 86 0.78 0.88 24.81
C ARG A 86 1.58 1.49 23.66
N ILE A 87 2.08 2.72 23.82
CA ILE A 87 2.97 3.36 22.84
C ILE A 87 4.25 2.52 22.68
N ILE A 88 4.91 2.19 23.79
CA ILE A 88 6.16 1.42 23.78
C ILE A 88 5.94 0.03 23.13
N GLU A 89 4.80 -0.61 23.38
CA GLU A 89 4.46 -1.89 22.73
C GLU A 89 4.34 -1.72 21.20
N ILE A 90 3.66 -0.68 20.74
CA ILE A 90 3.54 -0.37 19.31
C ILE A 90 4.92 -0.09 18.70
N GLU A 91 5.74 0.74 19.33
CA GLU A 91 7.09 1.12 18.88
C GLU A 91 8.02 -0.10 18.71
N GLN A 92 8.00 -1.03 19.67
CA GLN A 92 8.81 -2.26 19.63
C GLN A 92 8.52 -3.13 18.40
N ILE A 93 7.27 -3.12 17.93
CA ILE A 93 6.88 -3.86 16.73
C ILE A 93 7.16 -3.01 15.50
N ALA A 94 6.74 -1.74 15.53
CA ALA A 94 6.83 -0.81 14.41
C ALA A 94 8.25 -0.67 13.87
N VAL A 95 9.28 -0.64 14.73
CA VAL A 95 10.69 -0.53 14.32
C VAL A 95 11.17 -1.68 13.39
N THR A 96 10.48 -2.82 13.44
CA THR A 96 10.78 -3.99 12.59
C THR A 96 10.04 -3.95 11.25
N LEU A 97 9.10 -3.02 11.08
CA LEU A 97 8.20 -2.93 9.94
C LEU A 97 8.56 -1.74 9.02
N PRO A 98 8.23 -1.82 7.72
CA PRO A 98 8.35 -0.66 6.83
C PRO A 98 7.46 0.51 7.29
N PRO A 99 7.94 1.76 7.19
CA PRO A 99 9.27 2.16 6.72
C PRO A 99 10.37 2.16 7.81
N TYR A 100 10.02 2.01 9.09
CA TYR A 100 10.95 2.17 10.22
C TYR A 100 12.14 1.20 10.19
N CYS A 101 11.98 0.00 9.64
CA CYS A 101 13.07 -0.96 9.52
C CYS A 101 14.24 -0.45 8.66
N TYR A 102 14.01 0.57 7.84
CA TYR A 102 15.02 1.20 6.97
C TYR A 102 15.66 2.45 7.57
N VAL A 103 15.29 2.89 8.78
CA VAL A 103 15.87 4.07 9.43
C VAL A 103 16.47 3.75 10.80
N ASN A 104 17.42 4.57 11.24
CA ASN A 104 18.07 4.45 12.54
C ASN A 104 17.25 5.16 13.62
N ILE A 105 16.46 4.39 14.37
CA ILE A 105 15.71 4.90 15.52
C ILE A 105 16.43 4.51 16.80
N ASP A 106 16.78 5.50 17.62
CA ASP A 106 17.27 5.26 18.98
C ASP A 106 16.09 4.93 19.90
N LEU A 107 15.74 3.64 20.00
CA LEU A 107 14.66 3.16 20.85
C LEU A 107 14.86 3.50 22.33
N LYS A 108 16.10 3.67 22.80
CA LYS A 108 16.35 4.04 24.19
C LYS A 108 15.95 5.49 24.43
N LYS A 109 16.30 6.39 23.51
CA LYS A 109 15.90 7.81 23.52
C LYS A 109 14.38 7.96 23.36
N GLU A 110 13.76 7.25 22.42
CA GLU A 110 12.30 7.28 22.22
C GLU A 110 11.55 6.78 23.46
N LYS A 111 12.00 5.67 24.06
CA LYS A 111 11.42 5.19 25.32
C LYS A 111 11.57 6.20 26.45
N GLN A 112 12.75 6.79 26.63
CA GLN A 112 12.99 7.81 27.65
C GLN A 112 12.05 9.02 27.47
N ARG A 113 11.85 9.45 26.23
CA ARG A 113 10.93 10.54 25.89
C ARG A 113 9.49 10.20 26.27
N ALA A 114 9.02 9.00 25.93
CA ALA A 114 7.66 8.58 26.26
C ALA A 114 7.44 8.45 27.79
N GLU A 115 8.42 7.94 28.52
CA GLU A 115 8.35 7.75 29.98
C GLU A 115 8.20 9.07 30.76
N ILE A 116 8.67 10.20 30.23
CA ILE A 116 8.46 11.53 30.85
C ILE A 116 6.97 11.83 31.06
N MET A 117 6.11 11.33 30.15
CA MET A 117 4.67 11.57 30.20
C MET A 117 3.98 10.93 31.41
N LYS A 118 4.60 9.93 32.06
CA LYS A 118 4.06 9.29 33.28
C LYS A 118 4.13 10.19 34.51
N SER A 119 4.96 11.25 34.47
CA SER A 119 5.17 12.12 35.62
C SER A 119 4.00 13.08 35.87
N LYS A 120 3.70 13.35 37.15
CA LYS A 120 2.68 14.35 37.55
C LYS A 120 2.96 15.75 37.02
N ALA A 121 4.24 16.09 36.83
CA ALA A 121 4.65 17.35 36.22
C ALA A 121 4.18 17.46 34.76
N PHE A 122 4.13 16.34 34.03
CA PHE A 122 3.65 16.29 32.65
C PHE A 122 2.13 16.23 32.59
N TYR A 123 1.52 15.16 33.11
CA TYR A 123 0.09 14.94 32.94
C TYR A 123 -0.76 15.97 33.70
N GLY A 124 -0.20 16.55 34.76
CA GLY A 124 -0.81 17.65 35.49
C GLY A 124 -1.02 18.91 34.65
N LYS A 125 -0.40 19.05 33.48
CA LYS A 125 -0.55 20.22 32.58
C LYS A 125 -1.46 19.98 31.38
N LEU A 126 -1.99 18.77 31.19
CA LEU A 126 -2.80 18.44 30.01
C LEU A 126 -4.16 19.19 29.94
N TYR A 127 -4.59 19.85 31.01
CA TYR A 127 -5.77 20.72 30.96
C TYR A 127 -5.50 22.07 30.27
N ASP A 128 -4.22 22.47 30.16
CA ASP A 128 -3.81 23.67 29.43
C ASP A 128 -3.50 23.29 27.98
N MET A 129 -4.45 23.59 27.10
CA MET A 129 -4.39 23.29 25.66
C MET A 129 -3.27 24.05 24.93
N THR A 130 -2.64 25.04 25.58
CA THR A 130 -1.52 25.81 25.04
C THR A 130 -0.16 25.33 25.54
N SER A 131 -0.14 24.38 26.49
CA SER A 131 1.09 23.83 27.04
C SER A 131 1.84 22.94 26.05
N GLU A 132 3.17 22.89 26.18
CA GLU A 132 4.02 21.99 25.40
C GLU A 132 3.67 20.52 25.68
N GLU A 133 3.30 20.20 26.92
CA GLU A 133 2.90 18.86 27.34
C GLU A 133 1.61 18.41 26.64
N PHE A 134 0.62 19.30 26.52
CA PHE A 134 -0.60 19.01 25.78
C PHE A 134 -0.31 18.78 24.28
N ALA A 135 0.53 19.63 23.68
CA ALA A 135 0.92 19.50 22.28
C ALA A 135 1.66 18.17 22.02
N GLU A 136 2.58 17.79 22.90
CA GLU A 136 3.31 16.52 22.82
C GLU A 136 2.36 15.31 22.99
N TYR A 137 1.46 15.36 23.97
CA TYR A 137 0.44 14.33 24.17
C TYR A 137 -0.43 14.13 22.93
N GLU A 138 -0.95 15.21 22.33
CA GLU A 138 -1.74 15.13 21.11
C GLU A 138 -0.92 14.62 19.93
N ARG A 139 0.37 14.96 19.85
CA ARG A 139 1.29 14.41 18.84
C ARG A 139 1.39 12.89 18.94
N TYR A 140 1.64 12.34 20.12
CA TYR A 140 1.67 10.89 20.36
C TYR A 140 0.31 10.24 20.07
N LYS A 141 -0.77 10.80 20.62
CA LYS A 141 -2.12 10.31 20.40
C LYS A 141 -2.46 10.24 18.92
N LYS A 142 -2.15 11.27 18.14
CA LYS A 142 -2.40 11.32 16.70
C LYS A 142 -1.61 10.25 15.95
N LEU A 143 -0.30 10.15 16.19
CA LEU A 143 0.56 9.19 15.49
C LEU A 143 0.12 7.75 15.76
N PHE A 144 0.01 7.38 17.04
CA PHE A 144 -0.21 5.99 17.45
C PHE A 144 -1.67 5.55 17.35
N SER A 145 -2.63 6.48 17.25
CA SER A 145 -4.03 6.13 16.93
C SER A 145 -4.24 5.82 15.44
N GLY A 146 -3.36 6.30 14.56
CA GLY A 146 -3.53 6.20 13.11
C GLY A 146 -2.55 5.28 12.39
N TYR A 147 -1.43 4.92 13.04
CA TYR A 147 -0.31 4.23 12.40
C TYR A 147 -0.68 2.91 11.70
N GLY A 148 -1.04 1.87 12.47
CA GLY A 148 -1.33 0.54 11.89
C GLY A 148 -2.56 0.53 10.98
N ILE A 149 -3.56 1.35 11.31
CA ILE A 149 -4.77 1.52 10.50
C ILE A 149 -4.43 2.13 9.14
N GLY A 150 -3.67 3.23 9.12
CA GLY A 150 -3.29 3.92 7.89
C GLY A 150 -2.43 3.04 7.00
N LEU A 151 -1.44 2.33 7.56
CA LEU A 151 -0.63 1.37 6.81
C LEU A 151 -1.47 0.26 6.18
N TYR A 152 -2.43 -0.30 6.92
CA TYR A 152 -3.32 -1.34 6.43
C TYR A 152 -4.17 -0.83 5.25
N ILE A 153 -4.79 0.34 5.39
CA ILE A 153 -5.62 0.91 4.32
C ILE A 153 -4.78 1.19 3.07
N ILE A 154 -3.60 1.80 3.22
CA ILE A 154 -2.69 2.05 2.10
C ILE A 154 -2.30 0.74 1.42
N ALA A 155 -1.92 -0.28 2.19
CA ALA A 155 -1.57 -1.59 1.65
C ALA A 155 -2.74 -2.21 0.87
N CYS A 156 -3.97 -2.15 1.39
CA CYS A 156 -5.16 -2.65 0.71
C CYS A 156 -5.43 -1.90 -0.61
N CYS A 157 -5.41 -0.57 -0.60
CA CYS A 157 -5.62 0.24 -1.80
C CYS A 157 -4.56 -0.05 -2.87
N ILE A 158 -3.28 -0.11 -2.50
CA ILE A 158 -2.20 -0.40 -3.44
C ILE A 158 -2.28 -1.85 -3.95
N ALA A 159 -2.67 -2.80 -3.11
CA ALA A 159 -2.89 -4.18 -3.52
C ALA A 159 -4.04 -4.30 -4.53
N GLU A 160 -5.14 -3.56 -4.34
CA GLU A 160 -6.24 -3.50 -5.30
C GLU A 160 -5.80 -2.85 -6.62
N MET A 161 -5.12 -1.69 -6.55
CA MET A 161 -4.54 -1.03 -7.72
C MET A 161 -3.67 -1.98 -8.53
N SER A 162 -2.78 -2.70 -7.85
CA SER A 162 -1.95 -3.75 -8.47
C SER A 162 -2.80 -4.83 -9.13
N ASP A 163 -3.70 -5.44 -8.37
CA ASP A 163 -4.40 -6.66 -8.79
C ASP A 163 -5.43 -6.41 -9.88
N GLU A 164 -6.10 -5.26 -9.86
CA GLU A 164 -7.27 -4.96 -10.67
C GLU A 164 -7.00 -3.91 -11.76
N TYR A 165 -6.15 -2.92 -11.51
CA TYR A 165 -5.93 -1.83 -12.47
C TYR A 165 -4.63 -2.03 -13.25
N PHE A 166 -3.50 -2.22 -12.55
CA PHE A 166 -2.18 -2.32 -13.17
C PHE A 166 -1.99 -3.61 -13.99
N THR A 167 -2.62 -4.72 -13.58
CA THR A 167 -2.53 -5.99 -14.31
C THR A 167 -3.13 -5.92 -15.72
N ARG A 168 -4.04 -4.96 -15.98
CA ARG A 168 -4.73 -4.79 -17.27
C ARG A 168 -4.02 -3.87 -18.23
N LEU A 169 -3.10 -3.04 -17.72
CA LEU A 169 -2.34 -2.11 -18.54
C LEU A 169 -1.61 -2.83 -19.68
N LYS A 170 -1.71 -2.24 -20.88
CA LYS A 170 -1.01 -2.71 -22.09
C LYS A 170 0.50 -2.47 -21.97
N LYS A 171 0.87 -1.29 -21.45
CA LYS A 171 2.24 -0.88 -21.16
C LYS A 171 2.31 -0.38 -19.73
N ARG A 172 3.41 -0.70 -19.05
CA ARG A 172 3.63 -0.37 -17.64
C ARG A 172 4.65 0.76 -17.55
N ASP A 173 4.18 1.96 -17.80
CA ASP A 173 4.98 3.17 -17.72
C ASP A 173 4.21 4.24 -16.95
N GLU A 174 4.89 5.34 -16.65
CA GLU A 174 4.33 6.47 -15.93
C GLU A 174 2.94 6.88 -16.43
N SER A 175 2.78 7.06 -17.74
CA SER A 175 1.52 7.52 -18.33
C SER A 175 0.37 6.53 -18.11
N ASN A 176 0.62 5.22 -18.31
CA ASN A 176 -0.42 4.22 -18.10
C ASN A 176 -0.72 4.01 -16.61
N TYR A 177 0.27 4.17 -15.72
CA TYR A 177 0.04 4.16 -14.29
C TYR A 177 -0.82 5.34 -13.82
N ALA A 178 -0.60 6.55 -14.38
CA ALA A 178 -1.43 7.72 -14.10
C ALA A 178 -2.91 7.48 -14.50
N ILE A 179 -3.15 6.87 -15.66
CA ILE A 179 -4.51 6.50 -16.10
C ILE A 179 -5.14 5.50 -15.13
N ALA A 180 -4.39 4.45 -14.73
CA ALA A 180 -4.88 3.46 -13.77
C ALA A 180 -5.20 4.07 -12.41
N TRP A 181 -4.41 5.04 -11.95
CA TRP A 181 -4.69 5.79 -10.73
C TRP A 181 -5.97 6.62 -10.83
N GLY A 182 -6.18 7.32 -11.94
CA GLY A 182 -7.43 8.03 -12.20
C GLY A 182 -8.65 7.10 -12.17
N ALA A 183 -8.57 5.95 -12.83
CA ALA A 183 -9.63 4.95 -12.82
C ALA A 183 -9.86 4.33 -11.43
N PHE A 184 -8.80 4.13 -10.63
CA PHE A 184 -8.94 3.67 -9.25
C PHE A 184 -9.74 4.67 -8.41
N ASN A 185 -9.40 5.96 -8.48
CA ASN A 185 -10.11 7.00 -7.73
C ASN A 185 -11.56 7.20 -8.19
N GLU A 186 -11.85 6.99 -9.48
CA GLU A 186 -13.20 7.13 -10.02
C GLU A 186 -14.10 5.92 -9.68
N TYR A 187 -13.55 4.71 -9.69
CA TYR A 187 -14.36 3.49 -9.66
C TYR A 187 -14.21 2.63 -8.39
N SER A 188 -13.10 2.73 -7.65
CA SER A 188 -12.92 1.94 -6.43
C SER A 188 -13.72 2.56 -5.28
N THR A 189 -14.51 1.74 -4.60
CA THR A 189 -15.16 2.07 -3.33
C THR A 189 -14.33 1.63 -2.13
N LEU A 190 -13.23 0.90 -2.33
CA LEU A 190 -12.49 0.22 -1.26
C LEU A 190 -12.00 1.19 -0.20
N SER A 191 -11.43 2.33 -0.61
CA SER A 191 -10.96 3.35 0.34
C SER A 191 -12.12 3.81 1.24
N SER A 192 -13.26 4.19 0.65
CA SER A 192 -14.44 4.64 1.39
C SER A 192 -15.03 3.55 2.30
N GLU A 193 -15.07 2.30 1.84
CA GLU A 193 -15.56 1.14 2.60
C GLU A 193 -14.67 0.84 3.81
N LEU A 194 -13.36 0.75 3.58
CA LEU A 194 -12.38 0.55 4.65
C LEU A 194 -12.46 1.69 5.65
N MET A 195 -12.51 2.92 5.17
CA MET A 195 -12.61 4.11 6.00
C MET A 195 -13.89 4.15 6.83
N ALA A 196 -15.04 3.77 6.27
CA ALA A 196 -16.30 3.65 6.99
C ALA A 196 -16.28 2.53 8.06
N SER A 197 -15.48 1.49 7.85
CA SER A 197 -15.32 0.38 8.81
C SER A 197 -14.41 0.71 10.00
N VAL A 198 -13.67 1.83 9.94
CA VAL A 198 -12.74 2.24 10.99
C VAL A 198 -13.39 3.29 11.90
N PRO A 199 -13.54 3.05 13.21
CA PRO A 199 -14.19 3.99 14.13
C PRO A 199 -13.48 5.36 14.33
N TYR A 200 -12.29 5.53 13.74
CA TYR A 200 -11.35 6.62 14.02
C TYR A 200 -10.85 7.30 12.73
N TYR A 201 -11.70 7.32 11.70
CA TYR A 201 -11.44 7.79 10.33
C TYR A 201 -10.61 9.07 10.19
N GLU A 202 -10.92 10.14 10.96
CA GLU A 202 -10.18 11.41 10.88
C GLU A 202 -8.69 11.27 11.20
N LYS A 203 -8.32 10.29 12.03
CA LYS A 203 -6.95 10.00 12.46
C LYS A 203 -6.19 9.09 11.47
N ALA A 204 -6.90 8.41 10.58
CA ALA A 204 -6.35 7.46 9.61
C ALA A 204 -6.20 8.03 8.18
N ARG A 205 -6.52 9.33 7.98
CA ARG A 205 -6.62 9.97 6.65
C ARG A 205 -5.46 9.59 5.72
N VAL A 206 -5.73 8.64 4.83
CA VAL A 206 -4.98 8.42 3.59
C VAL A 206 -5.38 9.57 2.67
N ARG A 207 -4.70 10.70 2.80
CA ARG A 207 -4.94 11.87 1.97
C ARG A 207 -4.40 11.61 0.56
N GLU A 208 -5.01 12.23 -0.44
CA GLU A 208 -4.41 12.36 -1.78
C GLU A 208 -3.09 13.16 -1.73
N THR A 209 -2.91 13.96 -0.68
CA THR A 209 -1.72 14.76 -0.41
C THR A 209 -0.87 14.14 0.70
N MET A 210 0.45 14.12 0.50
CA MET A 210 1.44 13.67 1.47
C MET A 210 2.12 14.87 2.13
N ASP A 211 2.33 14.81 3.44
CA ASP A 211 3.04 15.86 4.18
C ASP A 211 4.55 15.59 4.09
N VAL A 212 5.25 16.34 3.22
CA VAL A 212 6.71 16.24 2.99
C VAL A 212 7.33 17.62 2.85
N ASN A 213 8.40 17.89 3.61
CA ASN A 213 9.24 19.06 3.39
C ASN A 213 10.36 18.67 2.41
N ILE A 214 10.51 19.43 1.32
CA ILE A 214 11.54 19.18 0.31
C ILE A 214 12.55 20.32 0.33
N GLY A 215 13.81 19.97 0.53
CA GLY A 215 14.98 20.84 0.36
C GLY A 215 15.94 20.25 -0.68
N VAL A 216 17.12 20.86 -0.79
CA VAL A 216 18.16 20.44 -1.74
C VAL A 216 19.51 20.43 -1.04
N SER A 217 20.32 19.39 -1.27
CA SER A 217 21.70 19.30 -0.76
C SER A 217 22.64 18.64 -1.76
N GLY A 218 23.94 18.68 -1.47
CA GLY A 218 24.94 17.90 -2.19
C GLY A 218 25.14 16.54 -1.53
N MET A 219 25.30 15.48 -2.33
CA MET A 219 25.56 14.13 -1.84
C MET A 219 26.65 13.46 -2.67
N ILE A 220 27.69 12.93 -2.01
CA ILE A 220 28.69 12.09 -2.67
C ILE A 220 28.03 10.73 -2.98
N ASP A 221 28.22 10.21 -4.19
CA ASP A 221 27.68 8.91 -4.59
C ASP A 221 28.29 7.80 -3.70
N PRO A 222 27.47 7.03 -2.95
CA PRO A 222 27.98 5.93 -2.13
C PRO A 222 28.70 4.85 -2.94
N ASP A 223 28.37 4.70 -4.23
CA ASP A 223 28.98 3.73 -5.12
C ASP A 223 30.21 4.29 -5.88
N ASP A 224 30.41 5.62 -5.87
CA ASP A 224 31.49 6.32 -6.59
C ASP A 224 31.89 7.62 -5.88
N LYS A 225 32.95 7.57 -5.06
CA LYS A 225 33.39 8.69 -4.22
C LYS A 225 33.85 9.93 -4.99
N ASP A 226 34.13 9.81 -6.28
CA ASP A 226 34.53 10.94 -7.13
C ASP A 226 33.33 11.67 -7.73
N LYS A 227 32.12 11.14 -7.57
CA LYS A 227 30.87 11.75 -8.05
C LYS A 227 30.12 12.42 -6.91
N THR A 228 29.72 13.66 -7.15
CA THR A 228 28.80 14.40 -6.28
C THR A 228 27.53 14.72 -7.06
N TRP A 229 26.39 14.56 -6.42
CA TRP A 229 25.07 14.85 -6.96
C TRP A 229 24.41 15.98 -6.19
N VAL A 230 23.55 16.72 -6.88
CA VAL A 230 22.50 17.52 -6.24
C VAL A 230 21.32 16.58 -5.99
N VAL A 231 20.84 16.54 -4.76
CA VAL A 231 19.78 15.62 -4.33
C VAL A 231 18.66 16.36 -3.61
N ASP A 232 17.43 15.83 -3.69
CA ASP A 232 16.33 16.31 -2.88
C ASP A 232 16.52 15.79 -1.45
N THR A 233 16.32 16.65 -0.45
CA THR A 233 16.21 16.25 0.96
C THR A 233 14.75 16.21 1.35
N CYS A 234 14.23 15.04 1.72
CA CYS A 234 12.83 14.88 2.11
C CYS A 234 12.72 14.60 3.61
N GLU A 235 11.95 15.44 4.32
CA GLU A 235 11.54 15.20 5.69
C GLU A 235 10.05 14.85 5.73
N PHE A 236 9.73 13.70 6.34
CA PHE A 236 8.36 13.22 6.51
C PHE A 236 8.00 13.15 7.98
N HIS A 237 6.74 13.45 8.32
CA HIS A 237 6.28 13.46 9.71
C HIS A 237 5.40 12.26 10.12
N ASN A 238 5.27 11.27 9.22
CA ASN A 238 4.52 10.04 9.47
C ASN A 238 4.87 8.97 8.44
N ALA A 239 4.73 7.70 8.84
CA ALA A 239 5.03 6.54 8.00
C ALA A 239 4.15 6.46 6.75
N GLN A 240 2.89 6.88 6.83
CA GLN A 240 1.93 6.85 5.72
C GLN A 240 2.42 7.71 4.55
N SER A 241 2.93 8.92 4.84
CA SER A 241 3.48 9.84 3.84
C SER A 241 4.71 9.26 3.16
N VAL A 242 5.57 8.56 3.91
CA VAL A 242 6.72 7.82 3.33
C VAL A 242 6.25 6.76 2.34
N ILE A 243 5.27 5.93 2.72
CA ILE A 243 4.78 4.84 1.86
C ILE A 243 4.10 5.40 0.61
N GLN A 244 3.29 6.45 0.75
CA GLN A 244 2.63 7.09 -0.39
C GLN A 244 3.67 7.73 -1.32
N TYR A 245 4.65 8.45 -0.76
CA TYR A 245 5.74 9.05 -1.53
C TYR A 245 6.52 8.00 -2.30
N ASP A 246 6.96 6.92 -1.64
CA ASP A 246 7.69 5.81 -2.28
C ASP A 246 6.89 5.18 -3.43
N PHE A 247 5.59 4.97 -3.23
CA PHE A 247 4.70 4.40 -4.23
C PHE A 247 4.53 5.31 -5.46
N PHE A 248 4.15 6.57 -5.25
CA PHE A 248 3.89 7.51 -6.34
C PHE A 248 5.17 7.92 -7.06
N ARG A 249 6.29 8.09 -6.35
CA ARG A 249 7.62 8.23 -6.99
C ARG A 249 7.97 6.99 -7.79
N GLY A 250 7.65 5.80 -7.30
CA GLY A 250 7.76 4.56 -8.06
C GLY A 250 7.05 4.66 -9.41
N MET A 251 5.77 5.05 -9.40
CA MET A 251 4.96 5.19 -10.61
C MET A 251 5.54 6.21 -11.60
N GLN A 252 6.06 7.35 -11.11
CA GLN A 252 6.75 8.34 -11.94
C GLN A 252 7.95 7.75 -12.70
N TYR A 253 8.63 6.76 -12.12
CA TYR A 253 9.72 6.04 -12.78
C TYR A 253 9.26 4.79 -13.56
N GLY A 254 7.96 4.63 -13.80
CA GLY A 254 7.40 3.46 -14.46
C GLY A 254 7.58 2.19 -13.61
N ARG A 255 7.56 2.32 -12.28
CA ARG A 255 7.69 1.19 -11.34
C ARG A 255 6.45 1.07 -10.48
N ALA A 256 6.01 -0.16 -10.24
CA ALA A 256 4.92 -0.43 -9.31
C ALA A 256 5.03 -1.84 -8.73
N PRO A 257 4.54 -2.07 -7.50
CA PRO A 257 4.40 -3.41 -6.96
C PRO A 257 3.36 -4.22 -7.75
N PHE A 258 3.67 -5.50 -8.00
CA PHE A 258 2.75 -6.48 -8.58
C PHE A 258 2.75 -7.77 -7.78
N ARG A 259 1.56 -8.34 -7.60
CA ARG A 259 1.43 -9.68 -7.04
C ARG A 259 1.90 -10.73 -8.04
N CYS A 260 2.85 -11.57 -7.65
CA CYS A 260 3.30 -12.70 -8.44
C CYS A 260 2.16 -13.72 -8.60
N HIS A 261 1.82 -14.07 -9.83
CA HIS A 261 0.76 -15.03 -10.13
C HIS A 261 1.09 -16.47 -9.72
N HIS A 262 2.36 -16.77 -9.41
CA HIS A 262 2.78 -18.09 -8.94
C HIS A 262 2.83 -18.16 -7.41
N CYS A 263 3.67 -17.32 -6.77
CA CYS A 263 3.90 -17.43 -5.32
C CYS A 263 3.09 -16.44 -4.47
N GLY A 264 2.28 -15.57 -5.07
CA GLY A 264 1.45 -14.60 -4.34
C GLY A 264 2.20 -13.42 -3.71
N ARG A 265 3.54 -13.44 -3.66
CA ARG A 265 4.35 -12.32 -3.14
C ARG A 265 4.32 -11.12 -4.08
N PHE A 266 4.37 -9.91 -3.54
CA PHE A 266 4.56 -8.71 -4.32
C PHE A 266 6.02 -8.57 -4.77
N PHE A 267 6.24 -8.10 -5.99
CA PHE A 267 7.55 -7.75 -6.51
C PHE A 267 7.46 -6.40 -7.20
N LEU A 268 8.53 -5.60 -7.14
CA LEU A 268 8.60 -4.33 -7.83
C LEU A 268 8.85 -4.58 -9.32
N ALA A 269 7.89 -4.26 -10.17
CA ALA A 269 8.12 -4.24 -11.62
C ALA A 269 8.94 -2.99 -11.95
N THR A 270 10.07 -3.18 -12.66
CA THR A 270 10.98 -2.09 -13.03
C THR A 270 11.12 -1.91 -14.53
N ASP A 271 10.51 -2.79 -15.33
CA ASP A 271 10.49 -2.75 -16.78
C ASP A 271 9.06 -2.47 -17.29
N SER A 272 8.99 -1.88 -18.48
CA SER A 272 7.71 -1.59 -19.12
C SER A 272 7.02 -2.82 -19.70
N TYR A 273 7.73 -3.95 -19.74
CA TYR A 273 7.21 -5.24 -20.19
C TYR A 273 6.27 -5.86 -19.16
N LYS A 274 5.25 -6.56 -19.67
CA LYS A 274 4.24 -7.21 -18.84
C LYS A 274 4.80 -8.49 -18.18
N THR A 275 5.46 -8.33 -17.03
CA THR A 275 5.86 -9.45 -16.16
C THR A 275 4.79 -9.78 -15.12
N PHE A 276 4.41 -11.05 -14.98
CA PHE A 276 3.41 -11.51 -13.99
C PHE A 276 4.03 -12.35 -12.88
N TYR A 277 5.34 -12.59 -12.96
CA TYR A 277 6.04 -13.53 -12.11
C TYR A 277 7.32 -12.88 -11.61
N CYS A 278 7.59 -13.00 -10.31
CA CYS A 278 8.82 -12.53 -9.72
C CYS A 278 10.02 -13.40 -10.15
N ASN A 279 11.24 -12.89 -9.94
CA ASN A 279 12.48 -13.63 -10.20
C ASN A 279 12.92 -14.49 -9.00
N GLU A 280 12.15 -14.50 -7.91
CA GLU A 280 12.46 -15.30 -6.72
C GLU A 280 12.26 -16.79 -6.97
N LYS A 281 12.96 -17.61 -6.16
CA LYS A 281 12.78 -19.07 -6.13
C LYS A 281 11.35 -19.42 -5.75
N SER A 282 10.78 -20.39 -6.47
CA SER A 282 9.44 -20.89 -6.19
C SER A 282 9.40 -21.60 -4.84
N PRO A 283 8.39 -21.35 -4.00
CA PRO A 283 8.17 -22.11 -2.76
C PRO A 283 8.02 -23.62 -3.02
N GLU A 284 7.39 -24.00 -4.13
CA GLU A 284 7.08 -25.39 -4.47
C GLU A 284 8.25 -26.11 -5.16
N ASN A 285 9.14 -25.35 -5.81
CA ASN A 285 10.31 -25.90 -6.48
C ASN A 285 11.49 -24.93 -6.37
N PRO A 286 12.30 -25.04 -5.31
CA PRO A 286 13.42 -24.13 -5.06
C PRO A 286 14.51 -24.12 -6.15
N ASN A 287 14.51 -25.10 -7.06
CA ASN A 287 15.43 -25.15 -8.20
C ASN A 287 14.98 -24.27 -9.38
N ARG A 288 13.78 -23.71 -9.33
CA ARG A 288 13.23 -22.84 -10.39
C ARG A 288 12.71 -21.52 -9.84
N THR A 289 12.81 -20.47 -10.63
CA THR A 289 12.18 -19.18 -10.31
C THR A 289 10.70 -19.19 -10.68
N CYS A 290 9.91 -18.32 -10.03
CA CYS A 290 8.50 -18.12 -10.39
C CYS A 290 8.35 -17.75 -11.87
N ARG A 291 9.29 -16.98 -12.43
CA ARG A 291 9.33 -16.64 -13.86
C ARG A 291 9.53 -17.86 -14.77
N GLN A 292 10.40 -18.80 -14.39
CA GLN A 292 10.60 -20.06 -15.14
C GLN A 292 9.36 -20.97 -15.07
N ILE A 293 8.67 -21.02 -13.93
CA ILE A 293 7.42 -21.77 -13.79
C ILE A 293 6.30 -21.12 -14.60
N GLY A 294 6.16 -19.80 -14.48
CA GLY A 294 5.16 -19.02 -15.21
C GLY A 294 5.28 -19.13 -16.73
N ALA A 295 6.50 -19.15 -17.27
CA ALA A 295 6.72 -19.40 -18.69
C ALA A 295 6.12 -20.75 -19.13
N LYS A 296 6.32 -21.83 -18.35
CA LYS A 296 5.75 -23.16 -18.61
C LYS A 296 4.23 -23.17 -18.51
N ASN A 297 3.63 -22.43 -17.58
CA ASN A 297 2.18 -22.36 -17.39
C ASN A 297 1.49 -21.52 -18.48
N LYS A 298 2.09 -20.41 -18.92
CA LYS A 298 1.59 -19.57 -20.02
C LYS A 298 1.47 -20.34 -21.33
N HIS A 299 2.32 -21.34 -21.55
CA HIS A 299 2.18 -22.26 -22.69
C HIS A 299 0.94 -23.16 -22.59
N LYS A 300 0.49 -23.52 -21.38
CA LYS A 300 -0.75 -24.30 -21.15
C LYS A 300 -2.01 -23.43 -21.21
N GLU A 301 -1.95 -22.21 -20.68
CA GLU A 301 -3.09 -21.26 -20.64
C GLU A 301 -3.47 -20.71 -22.02
N LYS A 302 -2.50 -20.61 -22.95
CA LYS A 302 -2.73 -20.23 -24.36
C LYS A 302 -3.39 -21.32 -25.20
N ALA A 303 -3.73 -22.48 -24.63
CA ALA A 303 -4.55 -23.44 -25.33
C ALA A 303 -5.94 -22.81 -25.58
N GLU A 304 -6.33 -22.66 -26.86
CA GLU A 304 -7.61 -22.07 -27.30
C GLU A 304 -8.87 -22.72 -26.67
N ASN A 305 -8.69 -23.86 -26.01
CA ASN A 305 -9.74 -24.61 -25.33
C ASN A 305 -9.97 -24.21 -23.86
N ASN A 306 -9.39 -23.10 -23.35
CA ASN A 306 -9.65 -22.66 -21.98
C ASN A 306 -11.11 -22.15 -21.82
N PRO A 307 -11.97 -22.84 -21.03
CA PRO A 307 -13.38 -22.47 -20.89
C PRO A 307 -13.60 -21.06 -20.33
N ILE A 308 -12.73 -20.59 -19.43
CA ILE A 308 -12.81 -19.25 -18.83
C ILE A 308 -12.62 -18.16 -19.89
N ILE A 309 -11.66 -18.36 -20.79
CA ILE A 309 -11.37 -17.43 -21.88
C ILE A 309 -12.53 -17.38 -22.88
N GLN A 310 -13.11 -18.54 -23.20
CA GLN A 310 -14.28 -18.62 -24.07
C GLN A 310 -15.50 -17.90 -23.48
N THR A 311 -15.80 -18.12 -22.19
CA THR A 311 -16.89 -17.42 -21.51
C THR A 311 -16.70 -15.91 -21.53
N TYR A 312 -15.49 -15.43 -21.24
CA TYR A 312 -15.18 -13.99 -21.31
C TYR A 312 -15.40 -13.42 -22.72
N HIS A 313 -14.89 -14.09 -23.78
CA HIS A 313 -15.06 -13.59 -25.14
C HIS A 313 -16.52 -13.54 -25.57
N LYS A 314 -17.33 -14.55 -25.19
CA LYS A 314 -18.79 -14.55 -25.43
C LYS A 314 -19.46 -13.34 -24.78
N ALA A 315 -19.20 -13.09 -23.50
CA ALA A 315 -19.77 -11.95 -22.78
C ALA A 315 -19.32 -10.61 -23.39
N ARG A 316 -18.01 -10.44 -23.61
CA ARG A 316 -17.46 -9.21 -24.20
C ARG A 316 -18.06 -8.89 -25.57
N ASN A 317 -18.16 -9.89 -26.43
CA ASN A 317 -18.71 -9.70 -27.78
C ASN A 317 -20.19 -9.33 -27.73
N LYS A 318 -20.99 -9.92 -26.83
CA LYS A 318 -22.39 -9.53 -26.61
C LYS A 318 -22.52 -8.04 -26.30
N TYR A 319 -21.70 -7.52 -25.39
CA TYR A 319 -21.75 -6.10 -25.01
C TYR A 319 -21.20 -5.16 -26.06
N TYR A 320 -20.17 -5.58 -26.79
CA TYR A 320 -19.68 -4.81 -27.93
C TYR A 320 -20.78 -4.60 -28.97
N GLN A 321 -21.61 -5.63 -29.22
CA GLN A 321 -22.77 -5.51 -30.11
C GLN A 321 -23.84 -4.57 -29.55
N GLN A 322 -24.08 -4.56 -28.24
CA GLN A 322 -25.01 -3.61 -27.62
C GLN A 322 -24.52 -2.16 -27.73
N LYS A 323 -23.21 -1.93 -27.51
CA LYS A 323 -22.55 -0.63 -27.75
C LYS A 323 -22.73 -0.19 -29.19
N PHE A 324 -22.41 -1.08 -30.13
CA PHE A 324 -22.53 -0.81 -31.56
C PHE A 324 -23.97 -0.47 -31.99
N ARG A 325 -24.97 -1.07 -31.33
CA ARG A 325 -26.40 -0.77 -31.55
C ARG A 325 -26.90 0.48 -30.84
N GLY A 326 -26.05 1.17 -30.07
CA GLY A 326 -26.42 2.35 -29.28
C GLY A 326 -27.29 2.04 -28.06
N SER A 327 -27.42 0.77 -27.68
CA SER A 327 -28.21 0.37 -26.50
C SER A 327 -27.50 0.69 -25.19
N ILE A 328 -26.18 0.87 -25.22
CA ILE A 328 -25.36 1.32 -24.08
C ILE A 328 -24.44 2.44 -24.50
N SER A 329 -24.17 3.36 -23.58
CA SER A 329 -23.18 4.41 -23.80
C SER A 329 -21.76 3.84 -23.83
N ASP A 330 -20.83 4.58 -24.42
CA ASP A 330 -19.40 4.24 -24.39
C ASP A 330 -18.88 4.12 -22.95
N ALA A 331 -19.31 5.01 -22.05
CA ALA A 331 -18.93 4.99 -20.65
C ALA A 331 -19.45 3.75 -19.91
N ASP A 332 -20.69 3.32 -20.18
CA ASP A 332 -21.25 2.10 -19.59
C ASP A 332 -20.58 0.84 -20.14
N TYR A 333 -20.26 0.82 -21.43
CA TYR A 333 -19.49 -0.27 -22.02
C TYR A 333 -18.11 -0.40 -21.37
N ASP A 334 -17.42 0.70 -21.12
CA ASP A 334 -16.10 0.68 -20.49
C ASP A 334 -16.17 0.13 -19.05
N LYS A 335 -17.20 0.52 -18.27
CA LYS A 335 -17.47 -0.06 -16.94
C LYS A 335 -17.75 -1.56 -16.99
N ILE A 336 -18.58 -2.00 -17.94
CA ILE A 336 -18.88 -3.42 -18.14
C ILE A 336 -17.62 -4.18 -18.55
N LEU A 337 -16.86 -3.67 -19.51
CA LEU A 337 -15.64 -4.29 -19.99
C LEU A 337 -14.64 -4.43 -18.84
N HIS A 338 -14.50 -3.40 -18.02
CA HIS A 338 -13.69 -3.44 -16.80
C HIS A 338 -14.16 -4.59 -15.89
N TYR A 339 -15.45 -4.70 -15.57
CA TYR A 339 -15.99 -5.79 -14.76
C TYR A 339 -15.71 -7.19 -15.35
N LEU A 340 -15.95 -7.38 -16.66
CA LEU A 340 -15.71 -8.68 -17.32
C LEU A 340 -14.25 -9.11 -17.23
N GLU A 341 -13.32 -8.18 -17.41
CA GLU A 341 -11.89 -8.44 -17.30
C GLU A 341 -11.47 -8.76 -15.87
N THR A 342 -12.03 -8.06 -14.87
CA THR A 342 -11.84 -8.36 -13.44
C THR A 342 -12.14 -9.82 -13.14
N MET A 343 -13.34 -10.27 -13.50
CA MET A 343 -13.79 -11.61 -13.14
C MET A 343 -13.04 -12.70 -13.89
N ARG A 344 -12.72 -12.47 -15.17
CA ARG A 344 -11.88 -13.38 -15.96
C ARG A 344 -10.53 -13.59 -15.28
N ASP A 345 -9.86 -12.50 -14.89
CA ASP A 345 -8.55 -12.58 -14.28
C ASP A 345 -8.61 -13.25 -12.91
N LYS A 346 -9.65 -12.99 -12.11
CA LYS A 346 -9.90 -13.70 -10.84
C LYS A 346 -10.09 -15.20 -11.06
N ALA A 347 -10.86 -15.60 -12.07
CA ALA A 347 -11.09 -17.01 -12.41
C ALA A 347 -9.83 -17.72 -12.87
N ILE A 348 -9.03 -17.09 -13.74
CA ILE A 348 -7.72 -17.63 -14.18
C ILE A 348 -6.78 -17.82 -12.98
N ARG A 349 -6.84 -16.91 -12.01
CA ARG A 349 -6.03 -16.96 -10.77
C ARG A 349 -6.59 -17.93 -9.72
N GLY A 350 -7.72 -18.59 -9.96
CA GLY A 350 -8.38 -19.45 -8.97
C GLY A 350 -8.82 -18.69 -7.71
N LYS A 351 -9.19 -17.41 -7.83
CA LYS A 351 -9.73 -16.61 -6.72
C LYS A 351 -11.23 -16.89 -6.51
N SER A 352 -11.72 -16.59 -5.31
CA SER A 352 -13.14 -16.69 -4.96
C SER A 352 -13.93 -15.41 -5.25
N ASP A 353 -15.25 -15.55 -5.35
CA ASP A 353 -16.22 -14.45 -5.41
C ASP A 353 -16.41 -13.78 -4.03
N GLU A 354 -17.28 -12.77 -3.98
CA GLU A 354 -17.65 -12.02 -2.77
C GLU A 354 -18.26 -12.90 -1.65
N ASN A 355 -18.73 -14.11 -1.99
CA ASN A 355 -19.30 -15.08 -1.05
C ASN A 355 -18.30 -16.20 -0.68
N GLY A 356 -17.04 -16.10 -1.12
CA GLY A 356 -15.99 -17.09 -0.85
C GLY A 356 -15.99 -18.30 -1.77
N ASN A 357 -16.85 -18.37 -2.79
CA ASN A 357 -16.90 -19.48 -3.73
C ASN A 357 -15.85 -19.33 -4.84
N LEU A 358 -15.13 -20.41 -5.16
CA LEU A 358 -14.13 -20.41 -6.23
C LEU A 358 -14.75 -19.98 -7.57
N ILE A 359 -14.15 -19.00 -8.24
CA ILE A 359 -14.63 -18.52 -9.54
C ILE A 359 -14.17 -19.51 -10.62
N THR A 360 -15.10 -20.33 -11.07
CA THR A 360 -14.97 -21.23 -12.23
C THR A 360 -15.60 -20.58 -13.47
N TYR A 361 -15.47 -21.21 -14.65
CA TYR A 361 -16.15 -20.73 -15.86
C TYR A 361 -17.69 -20.70 -15.71
N LYS A 362 -18.26 -21.63 -14.94
CA LYS A 362 -19.72 -21.70 -14.71
C LYS A 362 -20.22 -20.56 -13.83
N THR A 363 -19.48 -20.25 -12.76
CA THR A 363 -19.82 -19.11 -11.89
C THR A 363 -19.56 -17.79 -12.61
N LEU A 364 -18.57 -17.74 -13.50
CA LEU A 364 -18.31 -16.56 -14.34
C LEU A 364 -19.52 -16.21 -15.22
N GLU A 365 -20.15 -17.21 -15.86
CA GLU A 365 -21.39 -17.01 -16.64
C GLU A 365 -22.50 -16.40 -15.78
N GLN A 366 -22.72 -16.95 -14.58
CA GLN A 366 -23.74 -16.46 -13.65
C GLN A 366 -23.45 -15.05 -13.14
N LEU A 367 -22.18 -14.74 -12.83
CA LEU A 367 -21.77 -13.42 -12.36
C LEU A 367 -21.94 -12.36 -13.45
N PHE A 368 -21.63 -12.72 -14.69
CA PHE A 368 -21.91 -11.88 -15.84
C PHE A 368 -23.42 -11.65 -15.95
N GLU A 369 -24.25 -12.70 -15.94
CA GLU A 369 -25.71 -12.56 -16.04
C GLU A 369 -26.38 -11.77 -14.91
N LYS A 370 -25.81 -11.78 -13.69
CA LYS A 370 -26.40 -11.13 -12.51
C LYS A 370 -25.98 -9.68 -12.31
N HIS A 371 -24.93 -9.20 -12.97
CA HIS A 371 -24.45 -7.82 -12.78
C HIS A 371 -25.59 -6.81 -13.04
N THR A 372 -25.72 -5.76 -12.23
CA THR A 372 -26.87 -4.82 -12.27
C THR A 372 -27.03 -4.09 -13.60
N LEU A 373 -25.92 -3.88 -14.33
CA LEU A 373 -25.92 -3.41 -15.73
C LEU A 373 -26.41 -4.47 -16.75
N TYR A 374 -26.54 -5.73 -16.35
CA TYR A 374 -27.15 -6.82 -17.15
C TYR A 374 -28.68 -6.77 -17.08
N LYS A 375 -29.26 -6.30 -15.97
CA LYS A 375 -30.72 -6.19 -15.79
C LYS A 375 -31.32 -4.91 -16.37
N THR A 376 -30.55 -3.82 -16.46
CA THR A 376 -31.05 -2.52 -16.93
C THR A 376 -31.20 -2.41 -18.45
N LEU A 377 -30.89 -3.46 -19.22
CA LEU A 377 -30.94 -3.47 -20.68
C LEU A 377 -31.72 -4.64 -21.27
N ASN A 378 -32.47 -5.36 -20.43
CA ASN A 378 -33.35 -6.44 -20.87
C ASN A 378 -34.82 -6.08 -20.60
N ILE A 379 -35.22 -4.84 -20.90
CA ILE A 379 -36.62 -4.48 -21.13
C ILE A 379 -36.76 -4.27 -22.63
N GLY A 380 -36.98 -5.37 -23.35
CA GLY A 380 -37.06 -5.41 -24.81
C GLY A 380 -37.47 -6.80 -25.29
N GLY A 381 -38.70 -7.19 -24.97
CA GLY A 381 -39.37 -8.45 -25.35
C GLY A 381 -40.18 -8.95 -24.16
N GLU A 382 -41.50 -9.02 -24.16
CA GLU A 382 -42.53 -9.08 -25.21
C GLU A 382 -43.75 -8.22 -24.82
N GLN A 383 -44.72 -8.11 -25.74
CA GLN A 383 -46.05 -7.49 -25.54
C GLN A 383 -46.83 -8.11 -24.38
#